data_AF-A0A7H1VU98-F1
#
_entry.id   AF-A0A7H1VU98-F1
#
_cell.length_a   1.000
_cell.length_b   1.000
_cell.length_c   1.000
_cell.angle_alpha   90.00
_cell.angle_beta   90.00
_cell.angle_gamma   90.00
#
_symmetry.space_group_name_H-M   'P 1'
#
loop_
_entity.id
_entity.type
_entity.pdbx_description
1 polymer ?
#
loop_
_entity_poly.entity_id
_entity_poly.type
_entity_poly.pdbx_seq_one_letter_code
_entity_poly.pdbx_strand_id
1 'polypeptide(L)' 'MPNVYKVDIYYNWNLITNDADDNKFVDCTIASNAQVLVTQDKHFEVIKNIEFHRVNVIGVTMEIK' A
#
# COMPACT_ATOMS: atom_id res chain seq x y z
N MET A 1 17.34 -16.76 11.99
CA MET A 1 16.37 -15.78 12.52
C MET A 1 14.97 -16.33 12.28
N PRO A 2 14.29 -16.90 13.29
CA PRO A 2 12.98 -17.54 13.11
C PRO A 2 11.84 -16.52 12.84
N ASN A 3 12.05 -15.25 13.18
CA ASN A 3 11.03 -14.21 13.07
C ASN A 3 11.25 -13.28 11.87
N VAL A 4 12.04 -13.70 10.88
CA VAL A 4 12.31 -12.90 9.68
C VAL A 4 12.01 -13.72 8.44
N TYR A 5 11.12 -13.17 7.63
CA TYR A 5 10.66 -13.78 6.39
C TYR A 5 11.13 -12.92 5.24
N LYS A 6 11.80 -13.53 4.26
CA LYS A 6 12.15 -12.83 3.01
C LYS A 6 10.92 -12.77 2.12
N VAL A 7 10.63 -11.59 1.61
CA VAL A 7 9.55 -11.36 0.64
C VAL A 7 10.16 -10.75 -0.60
N ASP A 8 9.89 -11.36 -1.75
CA ASP A 8 10.30 -10.82 -3.04
C ASP A 8 9.20 -9.88 -3.56
N ILE A 9 9.60 -8.67 -3.93
CA ILE A 9 8.71 -7.58 -4.33
C ILE A 9 8.83 -7.40 -5.84
N TYR A 10 7.69 -7.33 -6.54
CA TYR A 10 7.63 -7.28 -8.02
C TYR A 10 6.95 -6.01 -8.56
N TYR A 11 6.67 -5.05 -7.68
CA TYR A 11 6.02 -3.79 -8.01
C TYR A 11 6.62 -2.67 -7.16
N ASN A 12 6.38 -1.43 -7.58
CA ASN A 12 6.71 -0.26 -6.77
C ASN A 12 5.53 0.72 -6.85
N TRP A 13 4.93 1.01 -5.70
CA TRP A 13 3.78 1.92 -5.64
C TRP A 13 4.21 3.40 -5.72
N ASN A 14 5.48 3.72 -5.43
CA ASN A 14 6.04 5.07 -5.45
C ASN A 14 5.20 6.10 -4.67
N LEU A 15 4.67 5.72 -3.51
CA LEU A 15 3.79 6.56 -2.69
C LEU A 15 4.55 7.64 -1.92
N ILE A 16 5.83 7.39 -1.61
CA ILE A 16 6.71 8.34 -0.93
C ILE A 16 7.60 8.98 -2.00
N THR A 17 7.28 10.22 -2.35
CA THR A 17 8.01 10.96 -3.41
C THR A 17 9.21 11.74 -2.88
N ASN A 18 9.20 12.12 -1.60
CA ASN A 18 10.29 12.87 -0.98
C ASN A 18 11.53 12.00 -0.71
N ASP A 19 11.33 10.71 -0.51
CA ASP A 19 12.40 9.71 -0.41
C ASP A 19 11.96 8.43 -1.13
N ALA A 20 12.57 8.17 -2.28
CA ALA A 20 12.22 7.02 -3.10
C ALA A 20 12.62 5.68 -2.44
N ASP A 21 13.64 5.67 -1.57
CA ASP A 21 14.13 4.45 -0.91
C ASP A 21 13.12 3.92 0.10
N ASP A 22 12.35 4.80 0.74
CA ASP A 22 11.35 4.42 1.74
C ASP A 22 10.17 3.62 1.15
N ASN A 23 9.95 3.70 -0.16
CA ASN A 23 8.92 2.90 -0.84
C ASN A 23 9.12 1.40 -0.64
N LYS A 24 10.37 0.92 -0.47
CA LYS A 24 10.64 -0.51 -0.24
C LYS A 24 9.93 -1.06 1.00
N PHE A 25 9.73 -0.23 2.03
CA PHE A 25 9.04 -0.65 3.25
C PHE A 25 7.52 -0.73 3.04
N VAL A 26 6.96 0.19 2.27
CA VAL A 26 5.53 0.19 1.92
C VAL A 26 5.23 -0.99 0.98
N ASP A 27 6.03 -1.15 -0.07
CA ASP A 27 5.88 -2.24 -1.03
C ASP A 27 6.02 -3.61 -0.35
N CYS A 28 6.98 -3.76 0.56
CA CYS A 28 7.17 -4.96 1.38
C CYS A 28 5.97 -5.22 2.31
N THR A 29 5.44 -4.18 2.96
CA THR A 29 4.27 -4.31 3.84
C THR A 29 3.08 -4.87 3.07
N ILE A 30 2.84 -4.36 1.86
CA ILE A 30 1.76 -4.85 0.99
C ILE A 30 2.08 -6.27 0.49
N ALA A 31 3.31 -6.54 0.05
CA ALA A 31 3.68 -7.82 -0.57
C ALA A 31 3.67 -8.97 0.44
N SER A 32 4.03 -8.66 1.69
CA SER A 32 4.00 -9.59 2.81
C SER A 32 2.60 -9.77 3.41
N ASN A 33 1.60 -9.03 2.91
CA ASN A 33 0.26 -8.97 3.49
C ASN A 33 0.30 -8.64 5.00
N ALA A 34 1.21 -7.75 5.41
CA ALA A 34 1.34 -7.32 6.80
C ALA A 34 0.16 -6.42 7.20
N GLN A 35 -0.26 -6.53 8.45
CA GLN A 35 -1.39 -5.75 8.96
C GLN A 35 -1.03 -4.28 9.19
N VAL A 36 0.21 -4.01 9.61
CA VAL A 36 0.69 -2.67 9.96
C VAL A 36 2.16 -2.50 9.59
N LEU A 37 2.52 -1.28 9.19
CA LEU A 37 3.90 -0.80 9.11
C LEU A 37 4.18 0.08 10.32
N VAL A 38 5.10 -0.32 11.19
CA VAL A 38 5.50 0.46 12.36
C VAL A 38 6.71 1.32 12.01
N THR A 39 6.59 2.63 12.16
CA THR A 39 7.68 3.59 11.88
C THR A 39 7.56 4.82 12.78
N GLN A 40 8.69 5.48 13.05
CA GLN A 40 8.76 6.81 13.68
C GLN A 40 9.23 7.88 12.68
N ASP A 41 9.41 7.50 11.42
CA ASP A 41 9.90 8.39 10.36
C ASP A 41 8.74 9.21 9.77
N LYS A 42 8.98 10.51 9.62
CA LYS A 42 8.02 11.47 9.07
C LYS A 42 7.81 11.31 7.57
N HIS A 43 8.73 10.68 6.84
CA HIS A 43 8.57 10.43 5.40
C HIS A 43 7.29 9.63 5.08
N PHE A 44 6.81 8.82 6.03
CA PHE A 44 5.59 8.01 5.89
C PHE A 44 4.30 8.77 6.21
N GLU A 45 4.35 10.05 6.63
CA GLU A 45 3.13 10.83 6.92
C GLU A 45 2.25 11.00 5.68
N VAL A 46 2.84 11.00 4.48
CA VAL A 46 2.09 11.03 3.21
C VAL A 46 1.07 9.89 3.12
N ILE A 47 1.37 8.73 3.71
CA ILE A 47 0.51 7.53 3.68
C ILE A 47 -0.79 7.75 4.45
N LYS A 48 -0.77 8.57 5.52
CA LYS A 48 -1.98 8.85 6.32
C LYS A 48 -3.08 9.53 5.51
N ASN A 49 -2.71 10.22 4.44
CA ASN A 49 -3.64 10.96 3.58
C ASN A 49 -4.08 10.14 2.35
N ILE A 50 -3.58 8.91 2.18
CA ILE A 50 -3.94 8.05 1.05
C ILE A 50 -5.24 7.33 1.39
N GLU A 51 -6.32 7.62 0.66
CA GLU A 51 -7.58 6.87 0.74
C GLU A 51 -7.44 5.48 0.07
N PHE A 52 -6.85 4.52 0.77
CA PHE A 52 -6.73 3.13 0.29
C PHE A 52 -7.99 2.31 0.65
N HIS A 53 -8.53 1.38 -0.15
CA HIS A 53 -9.22 1.57 -1.44
C HIS A 53 -10.74 1.70 -1.17
N ARG A 54 -11.43 2.75 -1.67
CA ARG A 54 -12.90 2.67 -1.86
C ARG A 54 -13.20 1.99 -3.19
N VAL A 55 -13.46 0.69 -3.17
CA VAL A 55 -14.06 0.01 -4.32
C VAL A 55 -15.54 0.36 -4.36
N ASN A 56 -15.92 1.37 -5.16
CA ASN A 56 -17.32 1.67 -5.44
C ASN A 56 -17.83 0.76 -6.56
N VAL A 57 -18.68 -0.19 -6.19
CA VAL A 57 -19.39 -1.07 -7.13
C VAL A 57 -20.63 -0.35 -7.65
N ILE A 58 -20.74 -0.20 -8.97
CA ILE A 58 -21.95 0.29 -9.63
C ILE A 58 -22.72 -0.89 -10.26
N GLY A 59 -24.04 -0.92 -10.07
CA GLY A 59 -24.91 -1.91 -10.70
C GLY A 59 -25.36 -1.46 -12.09
N VAL A 60 -25.37 -2.39 -13.06
CA VAL A 60 -25.98 -2.13 -14.37
C VAL A 60 -27.49 -2.18 -14.20
N THR A 61 -28.16 -1.05 -14.47
CA THR A 61 -29.63 -1.03 -14.64
C THR A 61 -29.93 -1.08 -16.13
N MET A 62 -30.64 -2.13 -16.58
CA MET A 62 -31.23 -2.14 -17.92
C MET A 62 -32.64 -1.56 -17.84
N GLU A 63 -32.84 -0.36 -18.36
CA GLU A 63 -34.18 0.12 -18.71
C GLU A 63 -34.50 -0.38 -20.13
N ILE A 64 -35.44 -1.32 -20.23
CA ILE A 64 -36.10 -1.63 -21.49
C ILE A 64 -37.16 -0.54 -21.69
N LYS A 65 -36.93 0.30 -22.69
CA LYS A 65 -37.84 1.37 -23.08
C LYS A 65 -39.03 0.84 -23.88
#